data_AF-D9R0I4-F1
#
_entry.id   AF-D9R0I4-F1
#
_cell.length_a   1.000
_cell.length_b   1.000
_cell.length_c   1.000
_cell.angle_alpha   90.00
_cell.angle_beta   90.00
_cell.angle_gamma   90.00
#
_symmetry.space_group_name_H-M   'P 1'
#
loop_
_entity.id
_entity.type
_entity.pdbx_description
1 polymer ?
#
loop_
_entity_poly.entity_id
_entity_poly.type
_entity_poly.pdbx_seq_one_letter_code
_entity_poly.pdbx_strand_id
1 'polypeptide(L)'
;MFNIFQTGEVKNFSWNTKGNIPEGRKHLGDEMPVLMERLLQYSLRNELADRFRDEKFVPITGEMVLTVEEDLECSGHPITGDSVWNYEEGFLTGVITAYTEKEYVVKEVDCWASGSHVCRFEAMIDQQAKV
;
A
#
# COMPACT_ATOMS: atom_id res chain seq x y z
N MET A 1 -5.62 -17.44 -6.87
CA MET A 1 -4.26 -17.20 -7.40
C MET A 1 -4.30 -15.89 -8.17
N PHE A 2 -3.89 -14.80 -7.52
CA PHE A 2 -3.81 -13.47 -8.14
C PHE A 2 -2.60 -13.45 -9.07
N ASN A 3 -2.79 -13.19 -10.36
CA ASN A 3 -1.67 -13.06 -11.29
C ASN A 3 -1.09 -11.65 -11.15
N ILE A 4 0.07 -11.54 -10.48
CA ILE A 4 0.73 -10.25 -10.23
C ILE A 4 1.30 -9.63 -11.51
N PHE A 5 1.48 -10.44 -12.56
CA PHE A 5 1.84 -10.00 -13.90
C PHE A 5 0.55 -9.87 -14.70
N GLN A 6 -0.07 -8.69 -14.66
CA GLN A 6 -1.23 -8.39 -15.50
C GLN A 6 -0.95 -8.84 -16.95
N THR A 7 -1.87 -9.61 -17.53
CA THR A 7 -1.83 -10.04 -18.94
C THR A 7 -2.25 -8.91 -19.89
N GLY A 8 -1.80 -7.68 -19.63
CA GLY A 8 -2.03 -6.48 -20.44
C GLY A 8 -0.84 -6.17 -21.36
N GLU A 9 -1.00 -5.21 -22.27
CA GLU A 9 0.11 -4.71 -23.10
C GLU A 9 1.26 -4.24 -22.21
N VAL A 10 2.43 -4.86 -22.38
CA VAL A 10 3.65 -4.44 -21.69
C VAL A 10 4.02 -3.06 -22.22
N LYS A 11 3.73 -2.01 -21.44
CA LYS A 11 4.23 -0.66 -21.75
C LYS A 11 5.77 -0.72 -21.73
N ASN A 12 6.40 -0.32 -22.84
CA ASN A 12 7.86 -0.28 -22.91
C ASN A 12 8.42 0.62 -21.81
N PHE A 13 9.41 0.11 -21.07
CA PHE A 13 10.09 0.86 -20.02
C PHE A 13 10.73 2.13 -20.57
N SER A 14 10.55 3.26 -19.87
CA SER A 14 11.22 4.52 -20.18
C SER A 14 11.53 5.29 -18.91
N TRP A 15 12.74 5.83 -18.79
CA TRP A 15 13.14 6.64 -17.63
C TRP A 15 12.30 7.91 -17.44
N ASN A 16 11.57 8.35 -18.47
CA ASN A 16 10.67 9.50 -18.38
C ASN A 16 9.40 9.19 -17.56
N THR A 17 9.07 7.91 -17.32
CA THR A 17 7.89 7.54 -16.53
C THR A 17 8.08 7.71 -15.03
N LYS A 18 9.31 7.96 -14.56
CA LYS A 18 9.61 8.12 -13.12
C LYS A 18 8.99 9.38 -12.48
N GLY A 19 8.66 10.38 -13.30
CA GLY A 19 8.14 11.67 -12.82
C GLY A 19 9.16 12.58 -12.14
N ASN A 20 8.62 13.55 -11.40
CA ASN A 20 9.40 14.59 -10.74
C ASN A 20 9.55 14.26 -9.25
N ILE A 21 10.60 13.50 -8.94
CA ILE A 21 10.92 13.04 -7.58
C ILE A 21 11.12 14.23 -6.62
N PRO A 22 11.93 15.27 -6.93
CA PRO A 22 12.10 16.42 -6.04
C PRO A 22 10.81 17.14 -5.66
N GLU A 23 9.85 17.24 -6.59
CA GLU A 23 8.58 17.91 -6.36
C GLU A 23 7.62 17.05 -5.53
N GLY A 24 7.54 15.74 -5.84
CA GLY A 24 6.67 14.82 -5.12
C GLY A 24 7.15 14.44 -3.73
N ARG A 25 8.45 14.59 -3.45
CA ARG A 25 9.12 14.15 -2.21
C ARG A 25 9.76 15.30 -1.47
N LYS A 26 9.07 16.43 -1.39
CA LYS A 26 9.59 17.65 -0.77
C LYS A 26 10.07 17.45 0.68
N HIS A 27 9.50 16.51 1.45
CA HIS A 27 9.95 16.23 2.82
C HIS A 27 10.84 14.99 2.93
N LEU A 28 10.58 13.93 2.15
CA LEU A 28 11.40 12.72 2.12
C LEU A 28 12.77 12.89 1.43
N GLY A 29 12.87 13.83 0.49
CA GLY A 29 14.05 14.04 -0.35
C GLY A 29 14.24 12.98 -1.44
N ASP A 30 15.23 13.22 -2.30
CA ASP A 30 15.52 12.38 -3.47
C ASP A 30 16.30 11.11 -3.13
N GLU A 31 17.01 11.09 -2.00
CA GLU A 31 17.96 10.04 -1.60
C GLU A 31 17.55 9.44 -0.25
N MET A 32 16.29 9.00 -0.16
CA MET A 32 15.76 8.35 1.03
C MET A 32 16.55 7.07 1.36
N PRO A 33 17.16 6.96 2.55
CA PRO A 33 17.86 5.74 2.94
C PRO A 33 16.86 4.57 3.09
N VAL A 34 17.27 3.37 2.66
CA VAL A 34 16.52 2.11 2.86
C VAL A 34 16.13 1.89 4.33
N LEU A 35 16.89 2.44 5.27
CA LEU A 35 16.56 2.40 6.70
C LEU A 35 15.20 3.05 7.01
N MET A 36 14.84 4.15 6.33
CA MET A 36 13.59 4.86 6.58
C MET A 36 12.37 4.07 6.11
N GLU A 37 12.45 3.41 4.97
CA GLU A 37 11.42 2.48 4.49
C GLU A 37 11.19 1.34 5.49
N ARG A 38 12.28 0.72 5.95
CA ARG A 38 12.21 -0.34 6.96
C ARG A 38 11.61 0.14 8.26
N LEU A 39 11.97 1.35 8.71
CA LEU A 39 11.38 1.95 9.90
C LEU A 39 9.88 2.18 9.74
N LEU A 40 9.42 2.63 8.57
CA LEU A 40 7.99 2.75 8.26
C LEU A 40 7.30 1.38 8.33
N GLN A 41 7.81 0.38 7.59
CA GLN A 41 7.25 -0.98 7.56
C GLN A 41 7.23 -1.61 8.96
N TYR A 42 8.28 -1.44 9.76
CA TYR A 42 8.35 -1.96 11.13
C TYR A 42 7.43 -1.23 12.09
N SER A 43 7.32 0.11 11.97
CA SER A 43 6.42 0.90 12.81
C SER A 43 4.97 0.55 12.51
N LEU A 44 4.63 0.43 11.22
CA LEU A 44 3.30 0.00 10.78
C LEU A 44 3.00 -1.41 11.27
N ARG A 45 3.92 -2.36 11.08
CA ARG A 45 3.77 -3.72 11.61
C ARG A 45 3.58 -3.71 13.13
N ASN A 46 4.36 -2.92 13.87
CA ASN A 46 4.29 -2.88 15.33
C ASN A 46 2.96 -2.26 15.80
N GLU A 47 2.51 -1.19 15.17
CA GLU A 47 1.25 -0.54 15.50
C GLU A 47 0.05 -1.44 15.18
N LEU A 48 0.04 -2.09 14.01
CA LEU A 48 -0.98 -3.07 13.66
C LEU A 48 -0.95 -4.25 14.63
N ALA A 49 0.24 -4.75 14.97
CA ALA A 49 0.38 -5.80 15.97
C ALA A 49 -0.20 -5.38 17.32
N ASP A 50 0.18 -4.22 17.86
CA ASP A 50 -0.30 -3.74 19.16
C ASP A 50 -1.83 -3.56 19.16
N ARG A 51 -2.37 -2.93 18.11
CA ARG A 51 -3.81 -2.73 17.96
C ARG A 51 -4.59 -4.05 17.87
N PHE A 52 -4.10 -5.05 17.13
CA PHE A 52 -4.81 -6.31 16.91
C PHE A 52 -4.49 -7.41 17.92
N ARG A 53 -3.46 -7.26 18.75
CA ARG A 53 -3.07 -8.26 19.76
C ARG A 53 -4.02 -8.29 20.95
N ASP A 54 -4.67 -7.18 21.25
CA ASP A 54 -5.81 -7.18 22.16
C ASP A 54 -7.02 -7.73 21.39
N GLU A 55 -7.51 -8.93 21.75
CA GLU A 55 -8.72 -9.60 21.19
C GLU A 55 -9.96 -8.68 21.07
N LYS A 56 -9.93 -7.50 21.68
CA LYS A 56 -10.98 -6.49 21.69
C LYS A 56 -11.02 -5.61 20.44
N PHE A 57 -9.92 -5.49 19.69
CA PHE A 57 -9.91 -4.69 18.46
C PHE A 57 -10.18 -5.57 17.24
N VAL A 58 -11.35 -6.20 17.24
CA VAL A 58 -11.95 -6.69 16.00
C VAL A 58 -12.79 -5.53 15.48
N PRO A 59 -12.41 -4.84 14.38
CA PRO A 59 -13.34 -3.92 13.75
C PRO A 59 -14.63 -4.71 13.51
N ILE A 60 -15.75 -4.25 14.09
CA ILE A 60 -17.03 -4.96 14.08
C ILE A 60 -17.42 -5.30 12.63
N THR A 61 -17.03 -4.45 11.69
CA THR A 61 -17.24 -4.59 10.24
C THR A 61 -16.12 -5.35 9.52
N GLY A 62 -14.92 -5.49 10.10
CA GLY A 62 -13.75 -6.00 9.39
C GLY A 62 -13.17 -5.03 8.37
N GLU A 63 -13.51 -3.74 8.45
CA GLU A 63 -13.04 -2.71 7.52
C GLU A 63 -11.93 -1.88 8.16
N MET A 64 -10.88 -1.59 7.39
CA MET A 64 -9.76 -0.73 7.81
C MET A 64 -9.35 0.19 6.67
N VAL A 65 -8.91 1.40 7.01
CA VAL A 65 -8.37 2.36 6.06
C VAL A 65 -7.02 2.86 6.54
N LEU A 66 -5.97 2.66 5.75
CA LEU A 66 -4.64 3.23 5.94
C LEU A 66 -4.46 4.39 4.96
N THR A 67 -3.86 5.49 5.40
CA THR A 67 -3.55 6.65 4.54
C THR A 67 -2.10 7.04 4.74
N VAL A 68 -1.37 7.20 3.64
CA VAL A 68 0.06 7.54 3.58
C VAL A 68 0.19 8.79 2.72
N GLU A 69 0.78 9.86 3.26
CA GLU A 69 0.89 11.14 2.53
C GLU A 69 2.05 11.14 1.52
N GLU A 70 3.28 10.95 1.98
CA GLU A 70 4.46 10.81 1.13
C GLU A 70 4.85 9.33 1.05
N ASP A 71 4.07 8.58 0.28
CA ASP A 71 4.38 7.19 0.02
C ASP A 71 5.72 7.05 -0.72
N LEU A 72 6.53 6.10 -0.31
CA LEU A 72 7.85 5.90 -0.88
C LEU A 72 7.81 5.49 -2.36
N GLU A 73 6.80 4.74 -2.77
CA GLU A 73 6.69 4.15 -4.10
C GLU A 73 5.93 5.06 -5.07
N CYS A 74 4.88 5.75 -4.59
CA CYS A 74 3.96 6.51 -5.45
C CYS A 74 4.24 8.03 -5.51
N SER A 75 4.91 8.62 -4.50
CA SER A 75 5.09 10.08 -4.42
C SER A 75 6.00 10.64 -5.54
N GLY A 76 5.49 11.64 -6.27
CA GLY A 76 6.19 12.27 -7.41
C GLY A 76 6.07 11.53 -8.74
N HIS A 77 5.34 10.41 -8.77
CA HIS A 77 5.04 9.70 -10.01
C HIS A 77 4.10 10.55 -10.90
N PRO A 78 4.23 10.50 -12.24
CA PRO A 78 3.27 11.17 -13.12
C PRO A 78 1.87 10.59 -12.96
N ILE A 79 0.87 11.42 -13.21
CA ILE A 79 -0.53 10.99 -13.26
C ILE A 79 -0.71 10.10 -14.50
N THR A 80 -0.91 8.80 -14.29
CA THR A 80 -1.15 7.80 -15.34
C THR A 80 -2.62 7.38 -15.40
N GLY A 81 -3.40 7.67 -14.36
CA GLY A 81 -4.83 7.32 -14.26
C GLY A 81 -5.09 5.89 -13.77
N ASP A 82 -4.04 5.12 -13.48
CA ASP A 82 -4.11 3.74 -12.98
C ASP A 82 -3.48 3.66 -11.57
N SER A 83 -4.00 2.81 -10.69
CA SER A 83 -3.32 2.37 -9.46
C SER A 83 -2.25 1.34 -9.84
N VAL A 84 -1.00 1.57 -9.47
CA VAL A 84 0.14 0.87 -10.09
C VAL A 84 0.77 -0.17 -9.17
N TRP A 85 0.59 -0.08 -7.85
CA TRP A 85 1.49 -0.76 -6.91
C TRP A 85 0.82 -1.88 -6.10
N ASN A 86 0.85 -3.08 -6.67
CA ASN A 86 0.34 -4.30 -6.02
C ASN A 86 1.24 -4.80 -4.86
N TYR A 87 2.45 -4.26 -4.71
CA TYR A 87 3.38 -4.70 -3.67
C TYR A 87 2.85 -4.36 -2.28
N GLU A 88 2.44 -3.11 -2.07
CA GLU A 88 1.91 -2.63 -0.79
C GLU A 88 0.59 -3.31 -0.43
N GLU A 89 -0.31 -3.53 -1.40
CA GLU A 89 -1.52 -4.33 -1.20
C GLU A 89 -1.19 -5.72 -0.65
N GLY A 90 -0.21 -6.40 -1.25
CA GLY A 90 0.22 -7.74 -0.82
C GLY A 90 0.90 -7.72 0.55
N PHE A 91 1.75 -6.73 0.81
CA PHE A 91 2.43 -6.56 2.10
C PHE A 91 1.41 -6.34 3.24
N LEU A 92 0.49 -5.40 3.07
CA LEU A 92 -0.56 -5.09 4.05
C LEU A 92 -1.49 -6.29 4.25
N THR A 93 -1.88 -6.96 3.17
CA THR A 93 -2.68 -8.20 3.24
C THR A 93 -1.97 -9.25 4.11
N GLY A 94 -0.69 -9.52 3.83
CA GLY A 94 0.09 -10.52 4.59
C GLY A 94 0.23 -10.17 6.07
N VAL A 95 0.47 -8.90 6.41
CA VAL A 95 0.55 -8.44 7.81
C VAL A 95 -0.81 -8.58 8.49
N ILE A 96 -1.88 -8.02 7.93
CA ILE A 96 -3.21 -8.01 8.56
C ILE A 96 -3.72 -9.44 8.73
N THR A 97 -3.59 -10.31 7.72
CA THR A 97 -3.99 -11.72 7.82
C THR A 97 -3.22 -12.44 8.92
N ALA A 98 -1.90 -12.23 9.03
CA ALA A 98 -1.08 -12.90 10.03
C ALA A 98 -1.43 -12.51 11.48
N TYR A 99 -1.90 -11.27 11.72
CA TYR A 99 -2.24 -10.79 13.07
C TYR A 99 -3.71 -10.97 13.43
N THR A 100 -4.61 -10.96 12.45
CA THR A 100 -6.05 -11.10 12.69
C THR A 100 -6.56 -12.53 12.54
N GLU A 101 -5.75 -13.43 11.98
CA GLU A 101 -6.10 -14.81 11.62
C GLU A 101 -7.32 -14.91 10.68
N LYS A 102 -7.64 -13.83 9.97
CA LYS A 102 -8.71 -13.75 8.99
C LYS A 102 -8.11 -13.38 7.64
N GLU A 103 -8.67 -13.94 6.57
CA GLU A 103 -8.27 -13.54 5.22
C GLU A 103 -8.78 -12.14 4.94
N TYR A 104 -7.88 -11.22 4.61
CA TYR A 104 -8.19 -9.86 4.17
C TYR A 104 -7.80 -9.68 2.70
N VAL A 105 -8.51 -8.79 2.02
CA VAL A 105 -8.07 -8.19 0.75
C VAL A 105 -7.82 -6.73 1.00
N VAL A 106 -6.63 -6.26 0.59
CA VAL A 106 -6.28 -4.84 0.59
C VAL A 106 -6.31 -4.31 -0.84
N LYS A 107 -6.87 -3.11 -1.01
CA LYS A 107 -6.91 -2.38 -2.28
C LYS A 107 -6.44 -0.95 -2.10
N GLU A 108 -5.54 -0.51 -2.98
CA GLU A 108 -5.21 0.91 -3.11
C GLU A 108 -6.40 1.62 -3.80
N VAL A 109 -7.04 2.56 -3.10
CA VAL A 109 -8.22 3.29 -3.60
C VAL A 109 -7.93 4.73 -3.98
N ASP A 110 -6.88 5.32 -3.40
CA ASP A 110 -6.33 6.61 -3.79
C ASP A 110 -4.84 6.42 -4.06
N CYS A 111 -4.33 6.95 -5.17
CA CYS A 111 -2.91 6.88 -5.54
C CYS A 111 -2.42 8.23 -6.07
N TRP A 112 -1.16 8.59 -5.82
CA TRP A 112 -0.53 9.74 -6.48
C TRP A 112 -0.59 9.65 -8.01
N ALA A 113 -0.39 8.45 -8.57
CA ALA A 113 -0.47 8.20 -10.01
C ALA A 113 -1.91 8.34 -10.57
N SER A 114 -2.93 8.30 -9.71
CA SER A 114 -4.32 8.59 -10.08
C SER A 114 -4.69 10.09 -9.99
N GLY A 115 -3.78 10.93 -9.49
CA GLY A 115 -3.99 12.36 -9.28
C GLY A 115 -4.33 12.76 -7.83
N SER A 116 -4.26 11.83 -6.88
CA SER A 116 -4.32 12.13 -5.45
C SER A 116 -3.01 12.75 -4.93
N HIS A 117 -3.02 13.22 -3.68
CA HIS A 117 -1.82 13.63 -2.93
C HIS A 117 -1.53 12.73 -1.72
N VAL A 118 -2.26 11.62 -1.62
CA VAL A 118 -2.09 10.57 -0.62
C VAL A 118 -2.33 9.22 -1.28
N CYS A 119 -1.66 8.18 -0.77
CA CYS A 119 -1.96 6.79 -1.08
C CYS A 119 -2.88 6.23 0.03
N ARG A 120 -4.08 5.73 -0.32
CA ARG A 120 -5.07 5.19 0.63
C ARG A 120 -5.32 3.72 0.33
N PHE A 121 -5.26 2.89 1.37
CA PHE A 121 -5.48 1.46 1.29
C PHE A 121 -6.69 1.06 2.12
N GLU A 122 -7.66 0.43 1.48
CA GLU A 122 -8.83 -0.15 2.15
C GLU A 122 -8.63 -1.65 2.32
N ALA A 123 -8.73 -2.14 3.55
CA ALA A 123 -8.68 -3.55 3.88
C ALA A 123 -10.06 -4.04 4.31
N MET A 124 -10.49 -5.15 3.73
CA MET A 124 -11.78 -5.80 4.04
C MET A 124 -11.59 -7.31 4.20
N ILE A 125 -12.36 -7.95 5.06
CA ILE A 125 -12.38 -9.41 5.17
C ILE A 125 -12.82 -10.04 3.83
N ASP A 126 -12.05 -11.00 3.34
CA ASP A 126 -12.40 -11.79 2.16
C ASP A 126 -13.56 -12.74 2.49
N GLN A 127 -14.78 -12.34 2.14
CA GLN A 127 -15.97 -13.18 2.31
C GLN A 127 -16.02 -14.37 1.32
N GLN A 128 -15.07 -14.46 0.38
CA GLN A 128 -14.99 -15.53 -0.62
C GLN A 128 -13.95 -16.61 -0.28
N ALA A 129 -13.17 -16.41 0.79
CA ALA A 129 -12.28 -17.42 1.36
C ALA A 129 -13.11 -18.55 1.99
N LYS A 130 -13.56 -19.49 1.15
CA LYS A 130 -14.23 -20.72 1.60
C LYS A 130 -13.24 -21.54 2.43
N VAL A 131 -13.65 -21.84 3.66
CA VAL A 131 -13.13 -22.90 4.54
C VAL A 131 -13.07 -24.24 3.79
#